data_AF-A0A7C4UX33-F1
#
_entry.id   AF-A0A7C4UX33-F1
#
_cell.length_a   1.000
_cell.length_b   1.000
_cell.length_c   1.000
_cell.angle_alpha   90.00
_cell.angle_beta   90.00
_cell.angle_gamma   90.00
#
_symmetry.space_group_name_H-M   'P 1'
#
loop_
_entity.id
_entity.type
_entity.pdbx_description
1 polymer ?
#
loop_
_entity_poly.entity_id
_entity_poly.type
_entity_poly.pdbx_seq_one_letter_code
_entity_poly.pdbx_strand_id
1 'polypeptide(L)'
;MQRREPAQAIPTESQPRRFGPPLWGKAIVSLLVSAHFFAIFTAVTAAGTSQFPAPPLLVLAKEYLTRPYLHFVFLTNPYRFFAPNPGPSNLLWFRVEYADGSVRWLEAPRRADWTLRMPYQRHLCTVLLFDQMANPVSSDDPTTRKLSPEGKVVACSFARYVARKLERTQSDGTANPVAKISIYSVMHSVLEPWQVQNGWDTNDLRLHTPFYIGTFGPDGVQLDAGTTTIEYRVVSDLAAHMLTRDIYPLFRKYPDRDRAELLAEVGAPPAIRALFYRFPELTRQDEMDRPDLKEIIEQLHGTQGIPADRLGSKKS
;
A
#
# COMPACT_ATOMS: atom_id res chain seq x y z
N MET A 1 -4.12 -82.72 60.34
CA MET A 1 -3.30 -81.49 60.49
C MET A 1 -2.99 -80.94 59.11
N GLN A 2 -3.80 -80.01 58.60
CA GLN A 2 -3.57 -79.34 57.32
C GLN A 2 -2.79 -78.04 57.59
N ARG A 3 -1.56 -77.97 57.06
CA ARG A 3 -0.67 -76.82 57.18
C ARG A 3 -1.24 -75.69 56.31
N ARG A 4 -1.75 -74.62 56.93
CA ARG A 4 -2.13 -73.38 56.22
C ARG A 4 -0.85 -72.75 55.65
N GLU A 5 -0.76 -72.66 54.33
CA GLU A 5 0.28 -71.87 53.68
C GLU A 5 0.09 -70.37 53.97
N PRO A 6 1.17 -69.62 54.23
CA PRO A 6 1.10 -68.19 54.49
C PRO A 6 0.72 -67.44 53.19
N ALA A 7 -0.26 -66.55 53.31
CA ALA A 7 -0.74 -65.70 52.23
C ALA A 7 0.42 -64.91 51.59
N GLN A 8 0.58 -65.05 50.27
CA GLN A 8 1.53 -64.26 49.49
C GLN A 8 1.17 -62.78 49.59
N ALA A 9 2.12 -61.98 50.09
CA ALA A 9 1.98 -60.53 50.17
C ALA A 9 1.88 -59.93 48.76
N ILE A 10 0.80 -59.21 48.49
CA ILE A 10 0.60 -58.47 47.24
C ILE A 10 1.69 -57.39 47.17
N PRO A 11 2.52 -57.35 46.12
CA PRO A 11 3.55 -56.33 45.99
C PRO A 11 2.89 -54.95 45.88
N THR A 12 3.21 -54.08 46.85
CA THR A 12 2.77 -52.69 46.91
C THR A 12 3.19 -51.98 45.64
N GLU A 13 2.21 -51.62 44.80
CA GLU A 13 2.38 -50.89 43.56
C GLU A 13 3.15 -49.59 43.84
N SER A 14 4.40 -49.53 43.37
CA SER A 14 5.27 -48.39 43.58
C SER A 14 4.66 -47.17 42.89
N GLN A 15 4.19 -46.19 43.67
CA GLN A 15 3.62 -44.99 43.11
C GLN A 15 4.59 -44.36 42.09
N PRO A 16 4.13 -44.00 40.88
CA PRO A 16 4.99 -43.45 39.85
C PRO A 16 5.64 -42.17 40.40
N ARG A 17 6.97 -42.17 40.49
CA ARG A 17 7.73 -40.97 40.85
C ARG A 17 7.36 -39.87 39.86
N ARG A 18 6.68 -38.83 40.33
CA ARG A 18 6.36 -37.66 39.52
C ARG A 18 7.66 -36.95 39.19
N PHE A 19 8.24 -37.26 38.03
CA PHE A 19 9.37 -36.52 37.45
C PHE A 19 8.86 -35.15 36.97
N GLY A 20 8.62 -34.25 37.92
CA GLY A 20 8.41 -32.84 37.61
C GLY A 20 9.75 -32.17 37.27
N PRO A 21 9.75 -31.13 36.43
CA PRO A 21 10.96 -30.34 36.20
C PRO A 21 11.44 -29.74 37.53
N PRO A 22 12.76 -29.67 37.75
CA PRO A 22 13.32 -29.12 38.97
C PRO A 22 12.90 -27.64 39.14
N LEU A 23 12.84 -27.16 40.39
CA LEU A 23 12.35 -25.81 40.70
C LEU A 23 13.08 -24.71 39.94
N TRP A 24 14.40 -24.84 39.76
CA TRP A 24 15.20 -23.90 38.97
C TRP A 24 14.76 -23.87 37.50
N GLY A 25 14.38 -25.01 36.93
CA GLY A 25 13.90 -25.10 35.55
C GLY A 25 12.56 -24.38 35.40
N LYS A 26 11.65 -24.55 36.37
CA LYS A 26 10.40 -23.79 36.41
C LYS A 26 10.65 -22.28 36.52
N ALA A 27 11.60 -21.88 37.36
CA ALA A 27 11.95 -20.47 37.53
C ALA A 27 12.51 -19.84 36.25
N ILE A 28 13.41 -20.54 35.54
CA ILE A 28 13.95 -20.07 34.26
C ILE A 28 12.84 -19.94 33.22
N VAL A 29 11.98 -20.96 33.08
CA VAL A 29 10.86 -20.90 32.13
C VAL A 29 9.93 -19.74 32.45
N SER A 30 9.56 -19.54 33.72
CA SER A 30 8.74 -18.40 34.13
C SER A 30 9.41 -17.06 33.82
N LEU A 31 10.73 -16.93 34.05
CA LEU A 31 11.46 -15.71 33.72
C LEU A 31 11.45 -15.42 32.21
N LEU A 32 11.67 -16.45 31.38
CA LEU A 32 11.64 -16.32 29.92
C LEU A 32 10.25 -15.93 29.42
N VAL A 33 9.18 -16.52 29.97
CA VAL A 33 7.80 -16.16 29.65
C VAL A 33 7.52 -14.72 30.04
N SER A 34 7.87 -14.31 31.27
CA SER A 34 7.71 -12.92 31.71
C SER A 34 8.51 -11.93 30.85
N ALA A 35 9.74 -12.27 30.47
CA ALA A 35 10.56 -11.45 29.58
C ALA A 35 9.94 -11.31 28.18
N HIS A 36 9.37 -12.38 27.63
CA HIS A 36 8.66 -12.36 26.36
C HIS A 36 7.41 -11.46 26.42
N PHE A 37 6.57 -11.62 27.46
CA PHE A 37 5.39 -10.78 27.64
C PHE A 37 5.75 -9.32 27.89
N PHE A 38 6.82 -9.06 28.64
CA PHE A 38 7.35 -7.71 28.81
C PHE A 38 7.80 -7.09 27.48
N ALA A 39 8.49 -7.86 26.63
CA ALA A 39 8.88 -7.40 25.29
C ALA A 39 7.68 -7.13 24.36
N ILE A 40 6.63 -7.95 24.42
CA ILE A 40 5.38 -7.69 23.69
C ILE A 40 4.70 -6.43 24.24
N PHE A 41 4.63 -6.31 25.57
CA PHE A 41 4.04 -5.15 26.23
C PHE A 41 4.72 -3.86 25.78
N THR A 42 6.06 -3.77 25.89
CA THR A 42 6.80 -2.59 25.43
C THR A 42 6.60 -2.33 23.94
N ALA A 43 6.57 -3.37 23.10
CA ALA A 43 6.35 -3.22 21.66
C ALA A 43 5.00 -2.55 21.33
N VAL A 44 3.92 -2.98 22.00
CA VAL A 44 2.56 -2.47 21.78
C VAL A 44 2.39 -1.08 22.38
N THR A 45 2.84 -0.86 23.62
CA THR A 45 2.64 0.43 24.31
C THR A 45 3.57 1.54 23.81
N ALA A 46 4.70 1.18 23.22
CA ALA A 46 5.61 2.14 22.59
C ALA A 46 5.21 2.48 21.14
N ALA A 47 4.17 1.85 20.59
CA ALA A 47 3.61 2.22 19.29
C ALA A 47 2.76 3.48 19.46
N GLY A 48 3.36 4.65 19.21
CA GLY A 48 2.66 5.94 19.21
C GLY A 48 2.24 6.35 17.80
N THR A 49 1.23 7.22 17.72
CA THR A 49 0.88 7.98 16.52
C THR A 49 1.01 9.47 16.81
N SER A 50 0.89 10.32 15.79
CA SER A 50 0.84 11.78 15.98
C SER A 50 -0.32 12.23 16.88
N GLN A 51 -1.43 11.48 16.88
CA GLN A 51 -2.60 11.76 17.73
C GLN A 51 -2.44 11.18 19.15
N PHE A 52 -1.75 10.05 19.28
CA PHE A 52 -1.55 9.33 20.54
C PHE A 52 -0.05 9.04 20.75
N PRO A 53 0.73 10.02 21.26
CA PRO A 53 2.16 9.82 21.45
C PRO A 53 2.45 8.75 22.50
N ALA A 54 3.45 7.91 22.25
CA ALA A 54 3.85 6.87 23.18
C ALA A 54 4.58 7.45 24.41
N PRO A 55 4.47 6.81 25.59
CA PRO A 55 5.24 7.20 26.77
C PRO A 55 6.76 7.08 26.51
N PRO A 56 7.58 8.13 26.74
CA PRO A 56 9.01 8.12 26.41
C PRO A 56 9.79 6.98 27.07
N LEU A 57 9.46 6.62 28.31
CA LEU A 57 10.09 5.51 29.03
C LEU A 57 9.90 4.17 28.29
N LEU A 58 8.71 3.93 27.75
CA LEU A 58 8.39 2.70 27.03
C LEU A 58 9.06 2.68 25.66
N VAL A 59 9.22 3.85 25.02
CA VAL A 59 10.03 3.99 23.81
C VAL A 59 11.48 3.62 24.10
N LEU A 60 12.10 4.16 25.15
CA LEU A 60 13.47 3.81 25.53
C LEU A 60 13.62 2.32 25.89
N ALA A 61 12.70 1.76 26.68
CA ALA A 61 12.69 0.34 27.01
C ALA A 61 12.52 -0.55 25.76
N LYS A 62 11.71 -0.12 24.80
CA LYS A 62 11.62 -0.78 23.50
C LYS A 62 12.95 -0.75 22.78
N GLU A 63 13.47 0.44 22.51
CA GLU A 63 14.65 0.65 21.66
C GLU A 63 15.91 -0.03 22.20
N TYR A 64 16.15 0.04 23.51
CA TYR A 64 17.40 -0.43 24.09
C TYR A 64 17.32 -1.83 24.71
N LEU A 65 16.20 -2.19 25.35
CA LEU A 65 16.11 -3.43 26.12
C LEU A 65 15.48 -4.58 25.32
N THR A 66 14.39 -4.31 24.59
CA THR A 66 13.56 -5.38 24.01
C THR A 66 13.69 -5.51 22.49
N ARG A 67 14.13 -4.45 21.78
CA ARG A 67 14.26 -4.44 20.31
C ARG A 67 15.14 -5.57 19.75
N PRO A 68 16.34 -5.89 20.29
CA PRO A 68 17.14 -6.99 19.75
C PRO A 68 16.41 -8.34 19.83
N TYR A 69 15.73 -8.61 20.94
CA TYR A 69 14.92 -9.80 21.13
C TYR A 69 13.73 -9.84 20.16
N LEU A 70 12.99 -8.73 20.03
CA LEU A 70 11.85 -8.63 19.11
C LEU A 70 12.28 -8.81 17.65
N HIS A 71 13.46 -8.31 17.26
CA HIS A 71 14.07 -8.58 15.96
C HIS A 71 14.36 -10.06 15.77
N PHE A 72 14.95 -10.71 16.78
CA PHE A 72 15.29 -12.14 16.75
C PHE A 72 14.05 -13.03 16.58
N VAL A 73 12.95 -12.75 17.27
CA VAL A 73 11.70 -13.52 17.14
C VAL A 73 10.75 -13.00 16.04
N PHE A 74 11.21 -12.05 15.21
CA PHE A 74 10.42 -11.44 14.14
C PHE A 74 9.09 -10.78 14.60
N LEU A 75 9.05 -10.23 15.82
CA LEU A 75 7.92 -9.50 16.41
C LEU A 75 8.15 -7.98 16.47
N THR A 76 8.80 -7.41 15.46
CA THR A 76 9.13 -5.98 15.40
C THR A 76 7.97 -5.10 14.97
N ASN A 77 6.92 -5.71 14.42
CA ASN A 77 5.78 -5.03 13.85
C ASN A 77 4.51 -5.39 14.64
N PRO A 78 4.09 -4.57 15.63
CA PRO A 78 2.86 -4.82 16.40
C PRO A 78 1.59 -4.72 15.54
N TYR A 79 1.71 -4.26 14.30
CA TYR A 79 0.62 -3.88 13.40
C TYR A 79 -0.08 -5.06 12.71
N ARG A 80 0.30 -6.31 12.98
CA ARG A 80 -0.21 -7.48 12.21
C ARG A 80 -1.50 -8.10 12.75
N PHE A 81 -2.00 -7.70 13.92
CA PHE A 81 -3.11 -8.42 14.56
C PHE A 81 -4.34 -7.60 14.98
N PHE A 82 -4.27 -6.28 15.22
CA PHE A 82 -5.38 -5.56 15.85
C PHE A 82 -5.52 -4.08 15.50
N ALA A 83 -5.35 -3.67 14.24
CA ALA A 83 -5.89 -2.36 13.85
C ALA A 83 -7.40 -2.56 13.54
N PRO A 84 -8.34 -2.17 14.43
CA PRO A 84 -9.77 -2.18 14.10
C PRO A 84 -10.10 -1.28 12.90
N ASN A 85 -9.14 -0.48 12.45
CA ASN A 85 -9.23 0.36 11.27
C ASN A 85 -7.88 0.27 10.51
N PRO A 86 -7.70 -0.70 9.60
CA PRO A 86 -6.50 -0.73 8.77
C PRO A 86 -6.37 0.61 8.04
N GLY A 87 -5.18 1.22 8.14
CA GLY A 87 -4.90 2.45 7.40
C GLY A 87 -5.06 2.26 5.89
N PRO A 88 -5.13 3.36 5.13
CA PRO A 88 -5.19 3.28 3.68
C PRO A 88 -4.02 2.48 3.12
N SER A 89 -4.26 1.75 2.03
CA SER A 89 -3.20 1.06 1.31
C SER A 89 -2.55 2.03 0.32
N ASN A 90 -1.29 1.82 -0.03
CA ASN A 90 -0.60 2.65 -1.01
C ASN A 90 -0.34 1.86 -2.29
N LEU A 91 -0.63 2.49 -3.42
CA LEU A 91 -0.39 2.01 -4.76
C LEU A 91 0.55 2.98 -5.47
N LEU A 92 1.22 2.53 -6.52
CA LEU A 92 1.91 3.40 -7.46
C LEU A 92 1.20 3.36 -8.80
N TRP A 93 0.91 4.53 -9.37
CA TRP A 93 0.52 4.66 -10.76
C TRP A 93 1.67 5.26 -11.54
N PHE A 94 1.95 4.67 -12.71
CA PHE A 94 2.99 5.11 -13.62
C PHE A 94 2.33 5.51 -14.94
N ARG A 95 2.62 6.72 -15.42
CA ARG A 95 2.36 7.12 -16.80
C ARG A 95 3.64 6.94 -17.59
N VAL A 96 3.63 6.04 -18.56
CA VAL A 96 4.80 5.67 -19.36
C VAL A 96 4.58 6.19 -20.77
N GLU A 97 5.39 7.16 -21.16
CA GLU A 97 5.38 7.77 -22.48
C GLU A 97 6.53 7.17 -23.30
N TYR A 98 6.24 6.71 -24.50
CA TYR A 98 7.21 6.11 -25.41
C TYR A 98 7.74 7.14 -26.43
N ALA A 99 8.79 6.79 -27.15
CA ALA A 99 9.41 7.67 -28.15
C ALA A 99 8.45 8.08 -29.28
N ASP A 100 7.46 7.24 -29.62
CA ASP A 100 6.40 7.53 -30.60
C ASP A 100 5.26 8.42 -30.05
N GLY A 101 5.36 8.85 -28.79
CA GLY A 101 4.33 9.64 -28.11
C GLY A 101 3.13 8.83 -27.62
N SER A 102 3.11 7.51 -27.84
CA SER A 102 2.09 6.64 -27.22
C SER A 102 2.28 6.59 -25.71
N VAL A 103 1.19 6.29 -25.00
CA VAL A 103 1.18 6.26 -23.53
C VAL A 103 0.67 4.91 -23.05
N ARG A 104 1.21 4.46 -21.92
CA ARG A 104 0.69 3.34 -21.15
C ARG A 104 0.67 3.68 -19.67
N TRP A 105 -0.43 3.40 -19.02
CA TRP A 105 -0.57 3.42 -17.58
C TRP A 105 -0.23 2.05 -16.98
N LEU A 106 0.41 2.06 -15.82
CA LEU A 106 0.67 0.88 -15.01
C LEU A 106 0.33 1.20 -13.56
N GLU A 107 -0.54 0.39 -12.96
CA GLU A 107 -0.69 0.34 -11.52
C GLU A 107 0.21 -0.77 -10.96
N ALA A 108 0.89 -0.49 -9.85
CA ALA A 108 1.66 -1.48 -9.11
C ALA A 108 1.47 -1.34 -7.59
N PRO A 109 1.34 -2.45 -6.85
CA PRO A 109 1.28 -3.84 -7.34
C PRO A 109 -0.16 -4.32 -7.56
N ARG A 110 -0.47 -4.92 -8.72
CA ARG A 110 -1.77 -5.56 -9.00
C ARG A 110 -1.76 -7.06 -8.74
N ARG A 111 -2.60 -7.58 -7.84
CA ARG A 111 -2.64 -9.02 -7.50
C ARG A 111 -2.65 -9.95 -8.72
N ALA A 112 -3.33 -9.56 -9.80
CA ALA A 112 -3.44 -10.32 -11.05
C ALA A 112 -2.10 -10.54 -11.79
N ASP A 113 -1.09 -9.71 -11.55
CA ASP A 113 0.22 -9.82 -12.22
C ASP A 113 1.09 -10.99 -11.69
N TRP A 114 0.63 -11.71 -10.65
CA TRP A 114 1.40 -12.78 -10.02
C TRP A 114 0.59 -14.06 -9.85
N THR A 115 1.18 -15.21 -10.18
CA THR A 115 0.58 -16.52 -9.85
C THR A 115 0.66 -16.78 -8.35
N LEU A 116 1.85 -16.60 -7.77
CA LEU A 116 2.13 -16.89 -6.38
C LEU A 116 1.91 -15.66 -5.48
N ARG A 117 1.47 -15.91 -4.24
CA ARG A 117 1.21 -14.86 -3.24
C ARG A 117 2.49 -14.16 -2.76
N MET A 118 3.58 -14.90 -2.58
CA MET A 118 4.81 -14.35 -1.97
C MET A 118 5.47 -13.23 -2.82
N PRO A 119 5.67 -13.39 -4.15
CA PRO A 119 6.18 -12.30 -4.99
C PRO A 119 5.31 -11.05 -4.95
N TYR A 120 3.98 -11.21 -4.99
CA TYR A 120 3.04 -10.09 -4.85
C TYR A 120 3.24 -9.37 -3.51
N GLN A 121 3.27 -10.12 -2.40
CA GLN A 121 3.48 -9.54 -1.07
C GLN A 121 4.80 -8.79 -0.94
N ARG A 122 5.88 -9.29 -1.57
CA ARG A 122 7.17 -8.58 -1.59
C ARG A 122 7.06 -7.22 -2.28
N HIS A 123 6.42 -7.17 -3.45
CA HIS A 123 6.22 -5.91 -4.17
C HIS A 123 5.30 -4.95 -3.41
N LEU A 124 4.25 -5.48 -2.77
CA LEU A 124 3.38 -4.71 -1.88
C LEU A 124 4.17 -4.11 -0.72
N CYS A 125 4.99 -4.89 -0.02
CA CYS A 125 5.85 -4.37 1.04
C CYS A 125 6.80 -3.28 0.54
N THR A 126 7.39 -3.41 -0.65
CA THR A 126 8.27 -2.37 -1.21
C THR A 126 7.52 -1.07 -1.47
N VAL A 127 6.31 -1.13 -2.04
CA VAL A 127 5.49 0.07 -2.26
C VAL A 127 5.05 0.70 -0.94
N LEU A 128 4.66 -0.10 0.06
CA LEU A 128 4.29 0.40 1.38
C LEU A 128 5.47 1.07 2.10
N LEU A 129 6.68 0.49 1.99
CA LEU A 129 7.90 1.09 2.54
C LEU A 129 8.27 2.40 1.83
N PHE A 130 8.02 2.51 0.53
CA PHE A 130 8.27 3.73 -0.22
C PHE A 130 7.39 4.90 0.26
N ASP A 131 6.12 4.66 0.58
CA ASP A 131 5.26 5.72 1.13
C ASP A 131 5.77 6.24 2.49
N GLN A 132 6.33 5.37 3.34
CA GLN A 132 6.95 5.79 4.61
C GLN A 132 8.19 6.68 4.42
N MET A 133 8.74 6.72 3.20
CA MET A 133 9.87 7.59 2.84
C MET A 133 9.42 8.99 2.39
N ALA A 134 8.11 9.24 2.30
CA ALA A 134 7.48 10.52 2.00
C ALA A 134 6.88 11.13 3.28
N ASN A 135 7.51 12.16 3.83
CA ASN A 135 7.03 12.83 5.05
C ASN A 135 6.30 14.12 4.70
N PRO A 136 5.22 14.50 5.41
CA PRO A 136 4.64 15.83 5.24
C PRO A 136 5.70 16.91 5.53
N VAL A 137 5.70 18.00 4.76
CA VAL A 137 6.67 19.10 4.91
C VAL A 137 6.46 19.83 6.24
N SER A 138 5.21 19.95 6.67
CA SER A 138 4.83 20.50 7.97
C SER A 138 3.63 19.74 8.54
N SER A 139 3.40 19.85 9.85
CA SER A 139 2.17 19.35 10.47
C SER A 139 0.91 20.06 9.95
N ASP A 140 1.07 21.30 9.50
CA ASP A 140 -0.03 22.20 9.16
C ASP A 140 -0.47 22.04 7.70
N ASP A 141 0.42 21.52 6.84
CA ASP A 141 0.13 21.17 5.44
C ASP A 141 0.49 19.70 5.16
N PRO A 142 -0.45 18.78 5.40
CA PRO A 142 -0.27 17.36 5.09
C PRO A 142 -0.35 17.03 3.58
N THR A 143 -0.78 18.00 2.75
CA THR A 143 -0.94 17.78 1.30
C THR A 143 0.38 17.90 0.55
N THR A 144 1.34 18.59 1.15
CA THR A 144 2.69 18.76 0.64
C THR A 144 3.62 17.80 1.36
N ARG A 145 4.17 16.81 0.64
CA ARG A 145 5.13 15.85 1.21
C ARG A 145 6.52 16.06 0.63
N LYS A 146 7.57 15.64 1.33
CA LYS A 146 8.94 15.64 0.85
C LYS A 146 9.49 14.24 0.89
N LEU A 147 10.06 13.83 -0.24
CA LEU A 147 10.72 12.55 -0.35
C LEU A 147 12.09 12.61 0.34
N SER A 148 12.35 11.67 1.24
CA SER A 148 13.67 11.45 1.85
C SER A 148 14.73 11.11 0.77
N PRO A 149 16.03 11.27 1.06
CA PRO A 149 17.09 10.84 0.15
C PRO A 149 16.94 9.38 -0.30
N GLU A 150 16.58 8.48 0.61
CA GLU A 150 16.33 7.06 0.34
C GLU A 150 15.13 6.88 -0.57
N GLY A 151 14.04 7.62 -0.31
CA GLY A 151 12.86 7.62 -1.16
C GLY A 151 13.19 8.01 -2.59
N LYS A 152 14.06 9.01 -2.81
CA LYS A 152 14.48 9.41 -4.17
C LYS A 152 15.19 8.27 -4.90
N VAL A 153 16.11 7.58 -4.22
CA VAL A 153 16.81 6.42 -4.78
C VAL A 153 15.82 5.32 -5.15
N VAL A 154 14.82 5.07 -4.31
CA VAL A 154 13.75 4.09 -4.57
C VAL A 154 12.88 4.53 -5.76
N ALA A 155 12.52 5.81 -5.89
CA ALA A 155 11.78 6.33 -7.05
C ALA A 155 12.57 6.15 -8.36
N CYS A 156 13.88 6.47 -8.37
CA CYS A 156 14.77 6.19 -9.49
C CYS A 156 14.86 4.68 -9.82
N SER A 157 14.80 3.82 -8.80
CA SER A 157 14.79 2.37 -8.99
C SER A 157 13.49 1.88 -9.61
N PHE A 158 12.34 2.40 -9.16
CA PHE A 158 11.04 2.12 -9.77
C PHE A 158 10.97 2.57 -11.22
N ALA A 159 11.47 3.77 -11.54
CA ALA A 159 11.55 4.26 -12.91
C ALA A 159 12.32 3.29 -13.82
N ARG A 160 13.54 2.89 -13.43
CA ARG A 160 14.34 1.91 -14.18
C ARG A 160 13.65 0.55 -14.32
N TYR A 161 13.00 0.08 -13.26
CA TYR A 161 12.27 -1.19 -13.28
C TYR A 161 11.11 -1.13 -14.27
N VAL A 162 10.30 -0.07 -14.21
CA VAL A 162 9.15 0.13 -15.11
C VAL A 162 9.61 0.30 -16.55
N ALA A 163 10.68 1.07 -16.78
CA ALA A 163 11.29 1.25 -18.10
C ALA A 163 11.59 -0.12 -18.72
N ARG A 164 12.39 -0.96 -18.04
CA ARG A 164 12.77 -2.30 -18.52
C ARG A 164 11.60 -3.25 -18.67
N LYS A 165 10.66 -3.23 -17.71
CA LYS A 165 9.49 -4.12 -17.75
C LYS A 165 8.58 -3.83 -18.95
N LEU A 166 8.54 -2.59 -19.40
CA LEU A 166 7.62 -2.12 -20.43
C LEU A 166 8.32 -1.73 -21.73
N GLU A 167 9.57 -2.12 -21.95
CA GLU A 167 10.21 -1.98 -23.26
C GLU A 167 9.34 -2.62 -24.34
N ARG A 168 9.04 -1.85 -25.39
CA ARG A 168 8.20 -2.28 -26.51
C ARG A 168 9.03 -2.41 -27.78
N THR A 169 8.65 -3.40 -28.57
CA THR A 169 9.01 -3.49 -29.98
C THR A 169 7.75 -3.24 -30.79
N GLN A 170 7.85 -2.38 -31.81
CA GLN A 170 6.76 -2.14 -32.74
C GLN A 170 6.50 -3.39 -33.60
N SER A 171 5.38 -3.40 -34.33
CA SER A 171 5.00 -4.51 -35.21
C SER A 171 6.00 -4.75 -36.36
N ASP A 172 6.79 -3.74 -36.72
CA ASP A 172 7.85 -3.82 -37.73
C ASP A 172 9.20 -4.31 -37.18
N GLY A 173 9.26 -4.66 -35.88
CA GLY A 173 10.48 -5.09 -35.21
C GLY A 173 11.37 -3.96 -34.70
N THR A 174 11.00 -2.69 -34.91
CA THR A 174 11.77 -1.55 -34.39
C THR A 174 11.54 -1.36 -32.89
N ALA A 175 12.57 -0.96 -32.16
CA ALA A 175 12.44 -0.66 -30.74
C ALA A 175 11.65 0.64 -30.54
N ASN A 176 10.61 0.61 -29.70
CA ASN A 176 9.93 1.80 -29.19
C ASN A 176 10.28 1.97 -27.71
N PRO A 177 11.43 2.61 -27.40
CA PRO A 177 11.89 2.74 -26.03
C PRO A 177 10.99 3.66 -25.22
N VAL A 178 11.03 3.48 -23.90
CA VAL A 178 10.38 4.39 -22.96
C VAL A 178 11.14 5.72 -22.97
N ALA A 179 10.42 6.82 -23.19
CA ALA A 179 10.98 8.16 -23.19
C ALA A 179 10.86 8.83 -21.81
N LYS A 180 9.70 8.71 -21.16
CA LYS A 180 9.43 9.35 -19.86
C LYS A 180 8.52 8.49 -18.98
N ILE A 181 8.69 8.60 -17.67
CA ILE A 181 7.90 7.89 -16.67
C ILE A 181 7.48 8.88 -15.59
N SER A 182 6.19 9.21 -15.53
CA SER A 182 5.63 9.99 -14.43
C SER A 182 5.12 9.05 -13.34
N ILE A 183 5.55 9.28 -12.10
CA ILE A 183 5.21 8.43 -10.94
C ILE A 183 4.22 9.17 -10.04
N TYR A 184 3.15 8.47 -9.67
CA TYR A 184 2.18 8.92 -8.69
C TYR A 184 2.12 7.91 -7.54
N SER A 185 2.25 8.37 -6.30
CA SER A 185 1.86 7.59 -5.12
C SER A 185 0.37 7.79 -4.88
N VAL A 186 -0.39 6.72 -4.79
CA VAL A 186 -1.85 6.77 -4.70
C VAL A 186 -2.28 6.07 -3.44
N MET A 187 -2.75 6.88 -2.48
CA MET A 187 -3.31 6.38 -1.25
C MET A 187 -4.74 5.91 -1.53
N HIS A 188 -5.03 4.65 -1.22
CA HIS A 188 -6.32 3.99 -1.42
C HIS A 188 -6.98 3.70 -0.07
N SER A 189 -8.02 4.47 0.23
CA SER A 189 -8.79 4.36 1.47
C SER A 189 -9.63 3.09 1.50
N VAL A 190 -9.72 2.48 2.68
CA VAL A 190 -10.61 1.37 2.94
C VAL A 190 -12.05 1.88 2.96
N LEU A 191 -12.98 1.09 2.41
CA LEU A 191 -14.40 1.39 2.45
C LEU A 191 -14.92 1.45 3.90
N GLU A 192 -15.62 2.54 4.22
CA GLU A 192 -16.37 2.69 5.47
C GLU A 192 -17.75 2.01 5.35
N PRO A 193 -18.37 1.56 6.46
CA PRO A 193 -19.66 0.86 6.43
C PRO A 193 -20.77 1.61 5.68
N TRP A 194 -20.86 2.93 5.84
CA TRP A 194 -21.87 3.74 5.14
C TRP A 194 -21.60 3.85 3.63
N GLN A 195 -20.33 3.78 3.20
CA GLN A 195 -19.97 3.78 1.77
C GLN A 195 -20.40 2.46 1.13
N VAL A 196 -20.20 1.33 1.83
CA VAL A 196 -20.69 0.02 1.41
C VAL A 196 -22.23 0.02 1.34
N GLN A 197 -22.91 0.58 2.34
CA GLN A 197 -24.38 0.72 2.33
C GLN A 197 -24.88 1.56 1.15
N ASN A 198 -24.11 2.57 0.73
CA ASN A 198 -24.39 3.39 -0.45
C ASN A 198 -23.90 2.76 -1.77
N GLY A 199 -23.50 1.49 -1.75
CA GLY A 199 -23.13 0.72 -2.95
C GLY A 199 -21.80 1.13 -3.58
N TRP A 200 -20.87 1.72 -2.82
CA TRP A 200 -19.55 2.06 -3.34
C TRP A 200 -18.75 0.79 -3.65
N ASP A 201 -18.05 0.79 -4.79
CA ASP A 201 -17.10 -0.27 -5.13
C ASP A 201 -15.72 -0.01 -4.49
N THR A 202 -14.95 -1.07 -4.31
CA THR A 202 -13.56 -1.00 -3.87
C THR A 202 -12.66 -0.20 -4.81
N ASN A 203 -12.98 -0.10 -6.10
CA ASN A 203 -12.26 0.71 -7.07
C ASN A 203 -12.89 2.10 -7.28
N ASP A 204 -13.80 2.54 -6.40
CA ASP A 204 -14.40 3.86 -6.54
C ASP A 204 -13.30 4.96 -6.53
N LEU A 205 -13.37 5.87 -7.50
CA LEU A 205 -12.35 6.90 -7.70
C LEU A 205 -12.17 7.77 -6.45
N ARG A 206 -13.24 7.98 -5.67
CA ARG A 206 -13.22 8.76 -4.43
C ARG A 206 -12.35 8.18 -3.33
N LEU A 207 -12.05 6.88 -3.40
CA LEU A 207 -11.16 6.22 -2.45
C LEU A 207 -9.68 6.46 -2.77
N HIS A 208 -9.35 7.12 -3.88
CA HIS A 208 -7.98 7.29 -4.35
C HIS A 208 -7.52 8.73 -4.16
N THR A 209 -6.35 8.88 -3.54
CA THR A 209 -5.72 10.18 -3.31
C THR A 209 -4.31 10.17 -3.92
N PRO A 210 -4.15 10.75 -5.11
CA PRO A 210 -2.88 10.75 -5.82
C PRO A 210 -1.97 11.89 -5.35
N PHE A 211 -0.69 11.54 -5.30
CA PHE A 211 0.43 12.42 -4.98
C PHE A 211 1.46 12.29 -6.09
N TYR A 212 1.71 13.37 -6.82
CA TYR A 212 2.67 13.37 -7.91
C TYR A 212 4.10 13.37 -7.34
N ILE A 213 4.89 12.35 -7.67
CA ILE A 213 6.26 12.17 -7.17
C ILE A 213 7.27 12.88 -8.08
N GLY A 214 7.09 12.76 -9.39
CA GLY A 214 8.00 13.34 -10.37
C GLY A 214 7.97 12.61 -11.71
N THR A 215 8.71 13.14 -12.69
CA THR A 215 8.90 12.54 -14.00
C THR A 215 10.36 12.16 -14.19
N PHE A 216 10.58 10.94 -14.66
CA PHE A 216 11.89 10.31 -14.76
C PHE A 216 12.16 9.83 -16.19
N GLY A 217 13.44 9.80 -16.57
CA GLY A 217 13.91 9.10 -17.76
C GLY A 217 13.96 7.58 -17.54
N PRO A 218 14.19 6.80 -18.61
CA PRO A 218 14.31 5.34 -18.52
C PRO A 218 15.52 4.87 -17.70
N ASP A 219 16.53 5.72 -17.55
CA ASP A 219 17.71 5.53 -16.70
C ASP A 219 17.45 5.85 -15.22
N GLY A 220 16.25 6.35 -14.88
CA GLY A 220 15.85 6.77 -13.55
C GLY A 220 16.32 8.15 -13.17
N VAL A 221 16.89 8.94 -14.09
CA VAL A 221 17.21 10.35 -13.83
C VAL A 221 15.93 11.16 -13.80
N GLN A 222 15.76 11.98 -12.77
CA GLN A 222 14.60 12.87 -12.65
C GLN A 222 14.70 14.01 -13.68
N LEU A 223 13.66 14.19 -14.48
CA LEU A 223 13.59 15.16 -15.58
C LEU A 223 12.94 16.48 -15.15
N ASP A 224 12.02 16.45 -14.19
CA ASP A 224 11.50 17.66 -13.57
C ASP A 224 12.47 18.16 -12.49
N ALA A 225 13.37 19.06 -12.91
CA ALA A 225 14.34 19.67 -12.03
C ALA A 225 13.64 20.50 -10.93
N GLY A 226 13.87 20.15 -9.66
CA GLY A 226 13.69 21.07 -8.53
C GLY A 226 12.61 20.74 -7.51
N THR A 227 11.68 19.83 -7.78
CA THR A 227 10.65 19.45 -6.81
C THR A 227 11.06 18.18 -6.05
N THR A 228 11.69 18.37 -4.89
CA THR A 228 11.71 17.32 -3.85
C THR A 228 10.35 17.15 -3.17
N THR A 229 9.43 18.03 -3.55
CA THR A 229 8.10 18.19 -3.03
C THR A 229 7.16 17.34 -3.86
N ILE A 230 6.51 16.41 -3.17
CA ILE A 230 5.42 15.60 -3.66
C ILE A 230 4.16 16.44 -3.51
N GLU A 231 3.48 16.65 -4.63
CA GLU A 231 2.30 17.50 -4.68
C GLU A 231 1.03 16.67 -4.71
N TYR A 232 0.11 16.97 -3.79
CA TYR A 232 -1.26 16.48 -3.87
C TYR A 232 -1.89 16.88 -5.20
N ARG A 233 -2.64 15.94 -5.79
CA ARG A 233 -3.49 16.19 -6.96
C ARG A 233 -4.90 15.78 -6.58
N VAL A 234 -5.87 16.62 -6.91
CA VAL A 234 -7.27 16.19 -6.81
C VAL A 234 -7.46 15.02 -7.78
N VAL A 235 -8.07 13.94 -7.32
CA VAL A 235 -8.19 12.73 -8.14
C VAL A 235 -9.02 12.97 -9.41
N SER A 236 -10.00 13.89 -9.35
CA SER A 236 -10.77 14.37 -10.51
C SER A 236 -9.88 15.03 -11.56
N ASP A 237 -8.93 15.89 -11.14
CA ASP A 237 -7.97 16.53 -12.04
C ASP A 237 -7.09 15.50 -12.74
N LEU A 238 -6.57 14.52 -11.99
CA LEU A 238 -5.75 13.46 -12.56
C LEU A 238 -6.57 12.60 -13.53
N ALA A 239 -7.80 12.23 -13.17
CA ALA A 239 -8.68 11.47 -14.04
C ALA A 239 -9.00 12.26 -15.33
N ALA A 240 -9.42 13.53 -15.22
CA ALA A 240 -9.68 14.38 -16.38
C ALA A 240 -8.44 14.50 -17.28
N HIS A 241 -7.24 14.62 -16.70
CA HIS A 241 -5.99 14.62 -17.46
C HIS A 241 -5.76 13.29 -18.20
N MET A 242 -5.92 12.14 -17.52
CA MET A 242 -5.82 10.83 -18.15
C MET A 242 -6.81 10.67 -19.31
N LEU A 243 -8.06 11.08 -19.09
CA LEU A 243 -9.12 10.98 -20.10
C LEU A 243 -8.78 11.83 -21.32
N THR A 244 -8.50 13.11 -21.13
CA THR A 244 -8.28 14.07 -22.22
C THR A 244 -6.98 13.83 -22.99
N ARG A 245 -5.88 13.50 -22.30
CA ARG A 245 -4.55 13.39 -22.90
C ARG A 245 -4.22 12.00 -23.41
N ASP A 246 -4.68 10.95 -22.73
CA ASP A 246 -4.18 9.61 -22.97
C ASP A 246 -5.26 8.66 -23.52
N ILE A 247 -6.51 8.77 -23.07
CA ILE A 247 -7.58 7.81 -23.41
C ILE A 247 -8.44 8.29 -24.59
N TYR A 248 -8.95 9.51 -24.54
CA TYR A 248 -9.83 10.06 -25.57
C TYR A 248 -9.19 10.13 -26.95
N PRO A 249 -7.89 10.48 -27.11
CA PRO A 249 -7.22 10.38 -28.41
C PRO A 249 -7.26 8.96 -28.99
N LEU A 250 -7.16 7.91 -28.16
CA LEU A 250 -7.28 6.52 -28.61
C LEU A 250 -8.71 6.20 -29.02
N PHE A 251 -9.72 6.67 -28.27
CA PHE A 251 -11.12 6.48 -28.63
C PHE A 251 -11.49 7.15 -29.95
N ARG A 252 -10.94 8.34 -30.21
CA ARG A 252 -11.10 9.06 -31.49
C ARG A 252 -10.37 8.36 -32.64
N LYS A 253 -9.17 7.84 -32.39
CA LYS A 253 -8.36 7.13 -33.39
C LYS A 253 -8.99 5.79 -33.80
N TYR A 254 -9.64 5.11 -32.87
CA TYR A 254 -10.27 3.80 -33.08
C TYR A 254 -11.73 3.81 -32.62
N PRO A 255 -12.64 4.46 -33.37
CA PRO A 255 -14.04 4.63 -32.97
C PRO A 255 -14.80 3.29 -32.88
N ASP A 256 -14.47 2.34 -33.75
CA ASP A 256 -15.18 1.05 -33.86
C ASP A 256 -14.64 -0.04 -32.91
N ARG A 257 -13.52 0.22 -32.21
CA ARG A 257 -12.95 -0.75 -31.26
C ARG A 257 -13.67 -0.69 -29.92
N ASP A 258 -13.78 -1.85 -29.28
CA ASP A 258 -14.33 -1.96 -27.95
C ASP A 258 -13.57 -1.07 -26.96
N ARG A 259 -14.31 -0.27 -26.20
CA ARG A 259 -13.74 0.73 -25.28
C ARG A 259 -13.03 0.06 -24.10
N ALA A 260 -13.55 -1.07 -23.61
CA ALA A 260 -12.93 -1.79 -22.50
C ALA A 260 -11.59 -2.42 -22.93
N GLU A 261 -11.52 -2.92 -24.18
CA GLU A 261 -10.27 -3.39 -24.78
C GLU A 261 -9.23 -2.27 -24.89
N LEU A 262 -9.62 -1.08 -25.40
CA LEU A 262 -8.73 0.08 -25.49
C LEU A 262 -8.24 0.55 -24.09
N LEU A 263 -9.12 0.56 -23.09
CA LEU A 263 -8.76 0.88 -21.71
C LEU A 263 -7.78 -0.14 -21.11
N ALA A 264 -7.92 -1.43 -21.46
CA ALA A 264 -6.99 -2.46 -21.05
C ALA A 264 -5.63 -2.33 -21.77
N GLU A 265 -5.63 -1.97 -23.05
CA GLU A 265 -4.44 -1.75 -23.88
C GLU A 265 -3.58 -0.59 -23.36
N VAL A 266 -4.21 0.55 -23.09
CA VAL A 266 -3.55 1.70 -22.46
C VAL A 266 -3.18 1.40 -21.00
N GLY A 267 -3.74 0.36 -20.39
CA GLY A 267 -3.44 -0.05 -19.02
C GLY A 267 -4.06 0.88 -17.96
N ALA A 268 -5.23 1.47 -18.26
CA ALA A 268 -5.92 2.38 -17.36
C ALA A 268 -6.09 1.75 -15.95
N PRO A 269 -5.81 2.49 -14.86
CA PRO A 269 -5.99 1.97 -13.51
C PRO A 269 -7.41 1.43 -13.28
N PRO A 270 -7.61 0.40 -12.42
CA PRO A 270 -8.93 -0.12 -12.08
C PRO A 270 -9.94 0.97 -11.73
N ALA A 271 -9.54 1.99 -10.99
CA ALA A 271 -10.43 3.09 -10.62
C ALA A 271 -10.94 3.90 -11.83
N ILE A 272 -10.09 4.12 -12.84
CA ILE A 272 -10.47 4.78 -14.09
C ILE A 272 -11.35 3.88 -14.95
N ARG A 273 -11.14 2.56 -14.92
CA ARG A 273 -12.01 1.61 -15.63
C ARG A 273 -13.40 1.52 -14.96
N ALA A 274 -13.43 1.49 -13.64
CA ALA A 274 -14.67 1.52 -12.87
C ALA A 274 -15.47 2.80 -13.10
N LEU A 275 -14.78 3.93 -13.31
CA LEU A 275 -15.40 5.20 -13.71
C LEU A 275 -16.25 5.05 -14.97
N PHE A 276 -15.67 4.51 -16.05
CA PHE A 276 -16.38 4.31 -17.31
C PHE A 276 -17.50 3.28 -17.22
N TYR A 277 -17.32 2.24 -16.42
CA TYR A 277 -18.37 1.25 -16.19
C TYR A 277 -19.58 1.87 -15.49
N ARG A 278 -19.34 2.76 -14.51
CA ARG A 278 -20.38 3.43 -13.74
C ARG A 278 -21.05 4.57 -14.50
N PHE A 279 -20.29 5.28 -15.33
CA PHE A 279 -20.75 6.43 -16.11
C PHE A 279 -20.41 6.24 -17.59
N PRO A 280 -21.15 5.38 -18.31
CA PRO A 280 -20.93 5.12 -19.73
C PRO A 280 -21.01 6.37 -20.60
N GLU A 281 -21.73 7.40 -20.16
CA GLU A 281 -21.84 8.70 -20.83
C GLU A 281 -20.47 9.34 -21.11
N LEU A 282 -19.45 9.09 -20.28
CA LEU A 282 -18.09 9.59 -20.49
C LEU A 282 -17.41 9.01 -21.74
N THR A 283 -17.96 7.94 -22.32
CA THR A 283 -17.47 7.38 -23.59
C THR A 283 -18.11 8.03 -24.82
N ARG A 284 -19.14 8.86 -24.62
CA ARG A 284 -19.84 9.51 -25.73
C ARG A 284 -19.01 10.67 -26.27
N GLN A 285 -19.06 10.84 -27.59
CA GLN A 285 -18.17 11.77 -28.28
C GLN A 285 -18.45 13.24 -27.92
N ASP A 286 -19.70 13.59 -27.61
CA ASP A 286 -20.10 14.91 -27.10
C ASP A 286 -19.48 15.25 -25.73
N GLU A 287 -19.31 14.26 -24.85
CA GLU A 287 -18.68 14.46 -23.54
C GLU A 287 -17.14 14.53 -23.63
N MET A 288 -16.54 13.92 -24.65
CA MET A 288 -15.08 13.87 -24.81
C MET A 288 -14.43 15.22 -25.14
N ASP A 289 -15.21 16.14 -25.71
CA ASP A 289 -14.75 17.47 -26.15
C ASP A 289 -15.09 18.56 -25.12
N ARG A 290 -15.69 18.19 -23.99
CA ARG A 290 -16.08 19.14 -22.96
C ARG A 290 -14.87 19.69 -22.19
N PRO A 291 -14.78 21.03 -22.05
CA PRO A 291 -13.68 21.65 -21.30
C PRO A 291 -13.83 21.47 -19.78
N ASP A 292 -15.04 21.18 -19.29
CA ASP A 292 -15.42 21.07 -17.87
C ASP A 292 -15.43 19.61 -17.36
N LEU A 293 -14.59 18.75 -17.95
CA LEU A 293 -14.58 17.32 -17.62
C LEU A 293 -14.25 17.04 -16.15
N LYS A 294 -13.43 17.89 -15.53
CA LYS A 294 -13.15 17.82 -14.10
C LYS A 294 -14.43 18.00 -13.28
N GLU A 295 -15.16 19.07 -13.56
CA GLU A 295 -16.40 19.41 -12.87
C GLU A 295 -17.46 18.33 -13.06
N ILE A 296 -17.55 17.74 -14.26
CA ILE A 296 -18.42 16.59 -14.53
C ILE A 296 -18.03 15.40 -13.66
N ILE A 297 -16.74 15.04 -13.62
CA ILE A 297 -16.25 13.94 -12.78
C ILE A 297 -16.56 14.22 -11.29
N GLU A 298 -16.43 15.46 -10.83
CA GLU A 298 -16.76 15.84 -9.46
C GLU A 298 -18.27 15.75 -9.17
N GLN A 299 -19.10 16.19 -10.11
CA GLN A 299 -20.56 16.09 -10.01
C GLN A 299 -21.04 14.64 -9.98
N LEU A 300 -20.52 13.79 -10.88
CA LEU A 300 -20.88 12.38 -10.98
C LEU A 300 -20.54 11.60 -9.70
N HIS A 301 -19.49 11.99 -8.98
CA HIS A 301 -19.08 11.33 -7.74
C HIS A 301 -19.63 11.97 -6.46
N GLY A 302 -20.17 13.19 -6.55
CA GLY A 302 -20.44 14.04 -5.40
C GLY A 302 -19.14 14.61 -4.84
N THR A 303 -19.11 15.91 -4.58
CA THR A 303 -17.96 16.64 -4.01
C THR A 303 -17.64 16.14 -2.61
N GLN A 304 -16.78 15.14 -2.51
CA GLN A 304 -16.10 14.77 -1.27
C GLN A 304 -14.60 14.78 -1.56
N GLY A 305 -14.03 15.99 -1.64
CA GLY A 305 -12.63 16.13 -1.27
C GLY A 305 -12.50 15.66 0.18
N ILE A 306 -11.43 14.93 0.51
CA ILE A 306 -11.18 14.51 1.90
C ILE A 306 -11.34 15.75 2.79
N PRO A 307 -12.28 15.75 3.77
CA PRO A 307 -12.43 16.91 4.63
C PRO A 307 -11.09 17.15 5.33
N ALA A 308 -10.67 18.42 5.38
CA ALA A 308 -9.31 18.80 5.77
C ALA A 308 -8.91 18.30 7.18
N ASP A 309 -9.89 17.98 8.02
CA ASP A 309 -9.73 17.36 9.33
C ASP A 309 -9.13 15.93 9.28
N ARG A 310 -9.33 15.19 8.17
CA ARG A 310 -8.83 13.82 7.98
C ARG A 310 -7.42 13.72 7.40
N LEU A 311 -6.88 14.81 6.83
CA LEU A 311 -5.49 14.84 6.35
C LEU A 311 -4.47 15.07 7.47
N GLY A 312 -4.92 15.42 8.68
CA GLY A 312 -4.05 15.73 9.81
C GLY A 312 -4.74 16.77 10.68
N SER A 313 -5.34 16.31 11.76
CA SER A 313 -6.08 17.11 12.75
C SER A 313 -5.38 18.44 13.06
N LYS A 314 -6.04 19.55 12.70
CA LYS A 314 -5.96 20.80 13.45
C LYS A 314 -6.39 20.48 14.89
N LYS A 315 -5.48 20.60 15.84
CA LYS A 315 -5.86 20.84 17.24
C LYS A 315 -6.09 22.34 17.39
N SER A 316 -7.34 22.71 17.66
CA SER A 316 -7.64 23.88 18.51
C SER A 316 -7.12 23.62 19.92
#